data_AF-A0A1I2IG25-F1
#
_entry.id   AF-A0A1I2IG25-F1
#
_cell.length_a   1.000
_cell.length_b   1.000
_cell.length_c   1.000
_cell.angle_alpha   90.00
_cell.angle_beta   90.00
_cell.angle_gamma   90.00
#
_symmetry.space_group_name_H-M   'P 1'
#
loop_
_entity.id
_entity.type
_entity.pdbx_description
1 polymer ?
#
loop_
_entity_poly.entity_id
_entity_poly.type
_entity_poly.pdbx_seq_one_letter_code
_entity_poly.pdbx_strand_id
1 'polypeptide(L)'
;MADFTAEQAAVVRIERAEEGRWDLTVISDSGVRMGHGEYLFDEADDDAAGEQAAALDFVRGYGFRFEPDAVVADGPDAYWAPLLALDER
;
A
#
# COMPACT_ATOMS: atom_id res chain seq x y z
N MET A 1 15.54 1.09 7.88
CA MET A 1 14.92 0.90 6.55
C MET A 1 15.23 -0.51 6.14
N ALA A 2 14.22 -1.35 5.93
CA ALA A 2 14.40 -2.75 5.55
C ALA A 2 15.08 -2.84 4.19
N ASP A 3 16.00 -3.78 4.03
CA ASP A 3 16.70 -4.04 2.76
C ASP A 3 15.69 -4.44 1.69
N PHE A 4 15.52 -3.58 0.68
CA PHE A 4 14.70 -3.87 -0.48
C PHE A 4 15.32 -5.01 -1.29
N THR A 5 14.57 -6.08 -1.58
CA THR A 5 15.08 -7.15 -2.45
C THR A 5 15.06 -6.67 -3.91
N ALA A 6 15.91 -7.25 -4.77
CA ALA A 6 16.01 -6.86 -6.19
C ALA A 6 14.70 -7.03 -7.00
N GLU A 7 13.71 -7.73 -6.44
CA GLU A 7 12.37 -7.93 -7.02
C GLU A 7 11.36 -6.86 -6.57
N GLN A 8 11.71 -6.04 -5.57
CA GLN A 8 10.87 -4.97 -5.05
C GLN A 8 11.10 -3.68 -5.85
N ALA A 9 10.14 -3.35 -6.70
CA ALA A 9 10.22 -2.18 -7.58
C ALA A 9 9.74 -0.88 -6.90
N ALA A 10 8.90 -1.01 -5.87
CA ALA A 10 8.26 0.10 -5.17
C ALA A 10 7.75 -0.34 -3.79
N VAL A 11 7.16 0.59 -3.05
CA VAL A 11 6.35 0.34 -1.85
C VAL A 11 5.01 1.05 -1.98
N VAL A 12 3.99 0.50 -1.35
CA VAL A 12 2.77 1.23 -1.01
C VAL A 12 2.85 1.65 0.44
N ARG A 13 2.55 2.91 0.70
CA ARG A 13 2.32 3.45 2.04
C ARG A 13 0.82 3.69 2.19
N ILE A 14 0.27 3.21 3.29
CA ILE A 14 -1.15 3.26 3.64
C ILE A 14 -1.21 4.07 4.93
N GLU A 15 -1.85 5.23 4.91
CA GLU A 15 -1.93 6.13 6.06
C GLU A 15 -3.39 6.37 6.41
N ARG A 16 -3.74 6.21 7.68
CA ARG A 16 -5.04 6.62 8.21
C ARG A 16 -5.02 8.15 8.34
N ALA A 17 -5.90 8.80 7.60
CA ALA A 17 -5.84 10.25 7.45
C ALA A 17 -6.87 10.96 8.33
N GLU A 18 -8.13 10.58 8.20
CA GLU A 18 -9.26 11.03 9.02
C GLU A 18 -10.28 9.89 9.17
N GLU A 19 -11.25 10.02 10.08
CA GLU A 19 -12.29 9.00 10.28
C GLU A 19 -12.97 8.67 8.94
N GLY A 20 -12.85 7.40 8.51
CA GLY A 20 -13.39 6.92 7.23
C GLY A 20 -12.54 7.21 6.00
N ARG A 21 -11.26 7.62 6.12
CA ARG A 21 -10.33 7.79 4.99
C ARG A 21 -8.95 7.15 5.20
N TRP A 22 -8.51 6.40 4.20
CA TRP A 22 -7.13 5.97 4.01
C TRP A 22 -6.48 6.69 2.83
N ASP A 23 -5.28 7.21 3.05
CA ASP A 23 -4.41 7.77 2.03
C ASP A 23 -3.41 6.71 1.57
N LEU A 24 -3.46 6.38 0.28
CA LEU A 24 -2.63 5.38 -0.37
C LEU A 24 -1.59 6.09 -1.23
N THR A 25 -0.31 5.76 -1.06
CA THR A 25 0.79 6.37 -1.82
C THR A 25 1.72 5.29 -2.36
N VAL A 26 1.98 5.31 -3.67
CA VAL A 26 3.02 4.47 -4.29
C VAL A 26 4.33 5.24 -4.31
N ILE A 27 5.39 4.64 -3.79
CA ILE A 27 6.73 5.23 -3.73
C ILE A 27 7.71 4.26 -4.41
N SER A 28 8.50 4.71 -5.36
CA SER A 28 9.53 3.89 -6.01
C SER A 28 10.61 3.44 -5.02
N ASP A 29 11.39 2.44 -5.41
CA ASP A 29 12.64 2.03 -4.74
C ASP A 29 13.60 3.20 -4.43
N SER A 30 13.59 4.21 -5.30
CA SER A 30 14.37 5.44 -5.21
C SER A 30 13.75 6.52 -4.30
N GLY A 31 12.61 6.24 -3.66
CA GLY A 31 11.92 7.15 -2.76
C GLY A 31 11.06 8.21 -3.46
N VAL A 32 10.82 8.07 -4.77
CA VAL A 32 10.01 9.03 -5.55
C VAL A 32 8.54 8.63 -5.46
N ARG A 33 7.67 9.56 -5.11
CA ARG A 33 6.21 9.34 -5.14
C ARG A 33 5.75 9.18 -6.59
N MET A 34 5.25 7.99 -6.92
CA MET A 34 4.75 7.65 -8.26
C MET A 34 3.25 7.89 -8.40
N GLY A 35 2.50 7.76 -7.32
CA GLY A 35 1.05 7.93 -7.33
C GLY A 35 0.49 8.11 -5.92
N HIS A 36 -0.69 8.71 -5.85
CA HIS A 36 -1.45 8.90 -4.62
C HIS A 36 -2.94 8.68 -4.91
N GLY A 37 -3.66 8.10 -3.95
CA GLY A 37 -5.09 7.85 -4.02
C GLY A 37 -5.72 7.86 -2.64
N GLU A 38 -7.00 8.19 -2.58
CA GLU A 38 -7.79 8.26 -1.36
C GLU A 38 -8.83 7.15 -1.40
N TYR A 39 -8.95 6.38 -0.31
CA TYR A 39 -9.99 5.38 -0.15
C TYR A 39 -10.92 5.77 1.00
N LEU A 40 -12.21 5.87 0.70
CA LEU A 40 -13.24 6.20 1.67
C LEU A 40 -13.97 4.91 2.10
N PHE A 41 -14.10 4.71 3.41
CA PHE A 41 -14.77 3.56 4.02
C PHE A 41 -15.70 4.00 5.15
N ASP A 42 -16.67 3.14 5.49
CA ASP A 42 -17.52 3.33 6.65
C ASP A 42 -16.79 2.81 7.91
N GLU A 43 -16.97 3.46 9.07
CA GLU A 43 -16.37 3.01 10.33
C GLU A 43 -16.71 1.56 10.68
N ALA A 44 -17.88 1.06 10.24
CA ALA A 44 -18.27 -0.33 10.44
C ALA A 44 -17.38 -1.34 9.68
N ASP A 45 -16.67 -0.87 8.64
CA ASP A 45 -15.78 -1.65 7.77
C ASP A 45 -14.29 -1.24 7.97
N ASP A 46 -13.97 -0.59 9.10
CA ASP A 46 -12.57 -0.30 9.49
C ASP A 46 -11.86 -1.57 9.97
N ASP A 47 -11.48 -2.42 9.03
CA ASP A 47 -10.71 -3.62 9.30
C ASP A 47 -9.48 -3.75 8.39
N ALA A 48 -8.46 -4.46 8.91
CA ALA A 48 -7.19 -4.64 8.22
C ALA A 48 -7.33 -5.38 6.88
N ALA A 49 -8.35 -6.24 6.72
CA ALA A 49 -8.57 -6.95 5.46
C ALA A 49 -9.17 -6.02 4.40
N GLY A 50 -10.10 -5.13 4.77
CA GLY A 50 -10.62 -4.07 3.93
C GLY A 50 -9.52 -3.10 3.47
N GLU A 51 -8.67 -2.69 4.41
CA GLU A 51 -7.52 -1.81 4.16
C GLU A 51 -6.55 -2.41 3.14
N GLN A 52 -6.15 -3.67 3.35
CA GLN A 52 -5.26 -4.36 2.44
C GLN A 52 -5.92 -4.62 1.08
N ALA A 53 -7.21 -4.94 1.02
CA ALA A 53 -7.93 -5.14 -0.23
C ALA A 53 -7.99 -3.84 -1.05
N ALA A 54 -8.28 -2.70 -0.42
CA ALA A 54 -8.29 -1.39 -1.05
C ALA A 54 -6.90 -1.00 -1.58
N ALA A 55 -5.86 -1.18 -0.77
CA ALA A 55 -4.48 -0.92 -1.18
C ALA A 55 -4.07 -1.83 -2.35
N LEU A 56 -4.47 -3.10 -2.34
CA LEU A 56 -4.14 -4.07 -3.37
C LEU A 56 -4.82 -3.73 -4.71
N ASP A 57 -6.08 -3.29 -4.68
CA ASP A 57 -6.78 -2.81 -5.87
C ASP A 57 -6.13 -1.52 -6.44
N PHE A 58 -5.79 -0.58 -5.56
CA PHE A 58 -5.10 0.65 -5.94
C PHE A 58 -3.77 0.39 -6.66
N VAL A 59 -2.88 -0.42 -6.09
CA VAL A 59 -1.55 -0.67 -6.67
C VAL A 59 -1.62 -1.51 -7.95
N ARG A 60 -2.68 -2.31 -8.15
CA ARG A 60 -2.94 -3.01 -9.43
C ARG A 60 -3.14 -2.03 -10.57
N GLY A 61 -3.73 -0.86 -10.32
CA GLY A 61 -3.85 0.22 -11.30
C GLY A 61 -2.49 0.75 -11.80
N TYR A 62 -1.43 0.54 -11.02
CA TYR A 62 -0.05 0.92 -11.35
C TYR A 62 0.80 -0.26 -11.86
N GLY A 63 0.20 -1.43 -12.08
CA GLY A 63 0.95 -2.63 -12.52
C GLY A 63 1.74 -3.29 -11.40
N PHE A 64 1.33 -3.13 -10.14
CA PHE A 64 1.97 -3.74 -8.99
C PHE A 64 1.02 -4.65 -8.19
N ARG A 65 1.60 -5.47 -7.33
CA ARG A 65 0.93 -6.24 -6.26
C ARG A 65 1.80 -6.27 -5.02
N PHE A 66 1.24 -6.62 -3.87
CA PHE A 66 2.01 -7.00 -2.68
C PHE A 66 1.42 -8.27 -2.06
N GLU A 67 2.22 -8.94 -1.24
CA GLU A 67 1.77 -10.06 -0.42
C GLU A 67 1.20 -9.50 0.90
N PRO A 68 -0.01 -9.90 1.32
CA PRO A 68 -0.60 -9.49 2.60
C PRO A 68 0.31 -9.76 3.80
N ASP A 69 1.03 -10.88 3.78
CA ASP A 69 1.98 -11.27 4.83
C ASP A 69 3.26 -10.40 4.85
N ALA A 70 3.48 -9.57 3.82
CA ALA A 70 4.59 -8.63 3.74
C ALA A 70 4.23 -7.22 4.22
N VAL A 71 2.99 -6.99 4.67
CA VAL A 71 2.56 -5.71 5.25
C VAL A 71 3.25 -5.49 6.59
N VAL A 72 3.87 -4.33 6.74
CA VAL A 72 4.58 -3.92 7.96
C VAL A 72 3.93 -2.67 8.53
N ALA A 73 3.63 -2.69 9.83
CA ALA A 73 3.16 -1.50 10.54
C ALA A 73 4.30 -0.48 10.72
N ASP A 74 4.02 0.78 10.42
CA ASP A 74 4.89 1.95 10.60
C ASP A 74 4.21 2.96 11.53
N GLY A 75 3.98 2.51 12.76
CA GLY A 75 3.27 3.28 13.79
C GLY A 75 1.82 2.85 13.97
N PRO A 76 1.02 3.64 14.70
CA PRO A 76 -0.37 3.31 15.00
C PRO A 76 -1.31 3.49 13.80
N ASP A 77 -0.97 4.41 12.89
CA ASP A 77 -1.87 4.90 11.84
C ASP A 77 -1.27 4.78 10.44
N ALA A 78 -0.14 4.09 10.30
CA ALA A 78 0.49 3.92 9.01
C ALA A 78 1.06 2.51 8.84
N TYR A 79 0.99 2.03 7.60
CA TYR A 79 1.48 0.74 7.18
C TYR A 79 2.20 0.88 5.84
N TRP A 80 3.09 -0.05 5.54
CA TRP A 80 3.66 -0.15 4.22
C TRP A 80 3.81 -1.60 3.81
N ALA A 81 3.78 -1.84 2.50
CA ALA A 81 4.06 -3.14 1.92
C ALA A 81 4.99 -2.98 0.71
N PRO A 82 5.99 -3.87 0.57
CA PRO A 82 6.81 -3.89 -0.62
C PRO A 82 5.99 -4.36 -1.83
N LEU A 83 6.15 -3.65 -2.95
CA LEU A 83 5.46 -3.92 -4.20
C LEU A 83 6.34 -4.75 -5.14
N LEU A 84 5.72 -5.80 -5.66
CA LEU A 84 6.20 -6.64 -6.74
C LEU A 84 5.53 -6.20 -8.04
N ALA A 85 6.24 -6.36 -9.16
CA ALA A 85 5.62 -6.22 -10.46
C ALA A 85 4.44 -7.21 -10.58
N LEU A 86 3.33 -6.76 -11.17
CA LEU A 86 2.29 -7.66 -11.63
C LEU A 86 2.91 -8.48 -12.76
N ASP A 87 3.22 -9.75 -12.53
CA ASP A 87 3.81 -10.64 -13.55
C ASP A 87 3.11 -10.44 -14.90
N GLU A 88 3.86 -9.92 -15.89
CA GLU A 88 3.41 -9.84 -17.28
C GLU A 88 3.42 -11.26 -17.82
N ARG A 89 2.27 -11.92 -17.77
CA ARG A 89 2.11 -13.28 -18.29
C ARG A 89 2.08 -13.32 -19.82
#